data_AF-A0A4P9A2I2-F1
#
_entry.id   AF-A0A4P9A2I2-F1
#
_cell.length_a   1.000
_cell.length_b   1.000
_cell.length_c   1.000
_cell.angle_alpha   90.00
_cell.angle_beta   90.00
_cell.angle_gamma   90.00
#
_symmetry.space_group_name_H-M   'P 1'
#
loop_
_entity.id
_entity.type
_entity.pdbx_description
1 polymer ?
#
loop_
_entity_poly.entity_id
_entity_poly.type
_entity_poly.pdbx_seq_one_letter_code
_entity_poly.pdbx_strand_id
1 'polypeptide(L)'
;MHQRRVNSGFTLVELMLAMAFVSVLLLSVAMVAVQAGKIYNRGTVMKTVNQSGRTISDVIRRDFLQSSATKIVNSANPVIVVRESGSVRSGRMCLGQYSYVWNMASAIDDPVVRRSGKGVVRSNGQAINLARVLDEDAALCQSTSDSYPMDIEPERVTHLLRPIDGTDVAIAVHDFTASRVTSANNSEALYKVSFTLGTSAVAELQDMACKPPEDNEANFNFCAINNFEMIVRTNG
;
A
#
# COMPACT_ATOMS: atom_id res chain seq x y z
N MET A 1 -4.64 -8.79 84.16
CA MET A 1 -4.62 -7.84 83.02
C MET A 1 -4.92 -8.62 81.75
N HIS A 2 -6.09 -8.42 81.14
CA HIS A 2 -6.46 -9.03 79.86
C HIS A 2 -6.66 -7.90 78.84
N GLN A 3 -5.70 -7.74 77.94
CA GLN A 3 -5.81 -6.82 76.80
C GLN A 3 -6.83 -7.40 75.83
N ARG A 4 -8.03 -6.78 75.78
CA ARG A 4 -8.98 -7.00 74.68
C ARG A 4 -8.37 -6.39 73.41
N ARG A 5 -7.95 -7.23 72.47
CA ARG A 5 -7.69 -6.82 71.08
C ARG A 5 -9.03 -6.51 70.42
N VAL A 6 -9.24 -5.25 70.08
CA VAL A 6 -10.33 -4.83 69.20
C VAL A 6 -9.86 -5.13 67.78
N ASN A 7 -10.30 -6.25 67.20
CA ASN A 7 -10.15 -6.47 65.77
C ASN A 7 -11.22 -5.63 65.06
N SER A 8 -10.81 -4.52 64.46
CA SER A 8 -11.65 -3.74 63.55
C SER A 8 -11.87 -4.55 62.28
N GLY A 9 -13.01 -5.25 62.20
CA GLY A 9 -13.52 -5.80 60.95
C GLY A 9 -14.03 -4.66 60.06
N PHE A 10 -13.73 -4.72 58.76
CA PHE A 10 -14.30 -3.80 57.79
C PHE A 10 -15.81 -4.00 57.69
N THR A 11 -16.55 -2.90 57.51
CA THR A 11 -17.98 -3.00 57.21
C THR A 11 -18.19 -3.55 55.80
N LEU A 12 -19.27 -4.29 55.59
CA LEU A 12 -19.62 -4.86 54.27
C LEU A 12 -19.71 -3.73 53.21
N VAL A 13 -20.15 -2.54 53.62
CA VAL A 13 -20.24 -1.34 52.78
C VAL A 13 -18.86 -0.82 52.35
N GLU A 14 -17.89 -0.72 53.26
CA GLU A 14 -16.51 -0.31 52.93
C GLU A 14 -15.84 -1.29 51.97
N LEU A 15 -16.04 -2.59 52.19
CA LEU A 15 -15.49 -3.63 51.31
C LEU A 15 -16.08 -3.53 49.89
N MET A 16 -17.39 -3.32 49.77
CA MET A 16 -18.05 -3.15 48.47
C MET A 16 -17.58 -1.88 47.76
N LEU A 17 -17.39 -0.77 48.50
CA LEU A 17 -16.91 0.48 47.93
C LEU A 17 -15.46 0.36 47.44
N ALA A 18 -14.59 -0.31 48.20
CA ALA A 18 -13.22 -0.59 47.79
C ALA A 18 -13.16 -1.47 46.53
N MET A 19 -13.94 -2.55 46.49
CA MET A 19 -14.03 -3.44 45.32
C MET A 19 -14.57 -2.72 44.08
N ALA A 20 -15.57 -1.85 44.24
CA ALA A 20 -16.10 -1.04 43.14
C ALA A 20 -15.03 -0.09 42.57
N PHE A 21 -14.27 0.58 43.43
CA PHE A 21 -13.18 1.46 43.00
C PHE A 21 -12.08 0.69 42.25
N VAL A 22 -11.65 -0.46 42.78
CA VAL A 22 -10.66 -1.33 42.12
C VAL A 22 -11.18 -1.80 40.75
N SER A 23 -12.46 -2.16 40.65
CA SER A 23 -13.07 -2.60 39.40
C SER A 23 -13.08 -1.51 38.33
N VAL A 24 -13.46 -0.28 38.70
CA VAL A 24 -13.43 0.87 37.78
C VAL A 24 -12.00 1.16 37.33
N LEU A 25 -11.03 1.10 38.23
CA LEU A 25 -9.62 1.31 37.89
C LEU A 25 -9.11 0.25 36.89
N LEU A 26 -9.45 -1.02 37.11
CA LEU A 26 -9.07 -2.11 36.19
C LEU A 26 -9.70 -1.93 34.81
N LEU A 27 -10.96 -1.50 34.73
CA LEU A 27 -11.62 -1.19 33.46
C LEU A 27 -10.91 -0.03 32.73
N SER A 28 -10.55 1.04 33.45
CA SER A 28 -9.81 2.15 32.85
C SER A 28 -8.46 1.70 32.30
N VAL A 29 -7.68 0.91 33.05
CA VAL A 29 -6.40 0.37 32.58
C VAL A 29 -6.57 -0.51 31.34
N ALA A 30 -7.57 -1.38 31.34
CA ALA A 30 -7.87 -2.23 30.19
C ALA A 30 -8.21 -1.42 28.93
N MET A 31 -9.04 -0.38 29.07
CA MET A 31 -9.37 0.50 27.95
C MET A 31 -8.15 1.26 27.40
N VAL A 32 -7.29 1.77 28.28
CA VAL A 32 -6.04 2.43 27.87
C VAL A 32 -5.12 1.46 27.13
N ALA A 33 -4.98 0.23 27.61
CA ALA A 33 -4.17 -0.79 26.95
C ALA A 33 -4.67 -1.12 25.54
N VAL A 34 -6.00 -1.26 25.37
CA VAL A 34 -6.61 -1.48 24.04
C VAL A 34 -6.35 -0.30 23.10
N GLN A 35 -6.50 0.94 23.57
CA GLN A 35 -6.23 2.13 22.76
C GLN A 35 -4.76 2.25 22.37
N ALA A 36 -3.84 1.98 23.31
CA ALA A 36 -2.40 1.96 23.02
C ALA A 36 -2.05 0.90 21.96
N GLY A 37 -2.64 -0.29 22.04
CA GLY A 37 -2.47 -1.34 21.03
C GLY A 37 -2.95 -0.92 19.64
N LYS A 38 -4.10 -0.24 19.56
CA LYS A 38 -4.64 0.31 18.31
C LYS A 38 -3.70 1.35 17.67
N ILE A 39 -3.18 2.28 18.47
CA ILE A 39 -2.22 3.29 18.02
C ILE A 39 -0.91 2.64 17.54
N TYR A 40 -0.44 1.63 18.27
CA TYR A 40 0.75 0.87 17.91
C TYR A 40 0.59 0.21 16.54
N ASN A 41 -0.50 -0.54 16.33
CA ASN A 41 -0.77 -1.21 15.06
C ASN A 41 -0.79 -0.20 13.91
N ARG A 42 -1.53 0.90 14.05
CA ARG A 42 -1.57 1.96 13.03
C ARG A 42 -0.18 2.53 12.74
N GLY A 43 0.61 2.77 13.78
CA GLY A 43 1.99 3.23 13.68
C GLY A 43 2.87 2.26 12.90
N THR A 44 2.73 0.95 13.14
CA THR A 44 3.48 -0.07 12.40
C THR A 44 3.10 -0.16 10.92
N VAL A 45 1.80 -0.06 10.60
CA VAL A 45 1.34 -0.07 9.20
C VAL A 45 1.83 1.19 8.48
N MET A 46 1.69 2.38 9.09
CA MET A 46 2.20 3.61 8.48
C MET A 46 3.72 3.59 8.30
N LYS A 47 4.46 3.04 9.26
CA LYS A 47 5.91 2.83 9.11
C LYS A 47 6.20 1.96 7.88
N THR A 48 5.45 0.88 7.70
CA THR A 48 5.61 -0.06 6.58
C THR A 48 5.30 0.61 5.23
N VAL A 49 4.21 1.40 5.15
CA VAL A 49 3.88 2.21 3.95
C VAL A 49 5.03 3.15 3.60
N ASN A 50 5.51 3.92 4.58
CA ASN A 50 6.59 4.88 4.38
C ASN A 50 7.92 4.23 4.00
N GLN A 51 8.25 3.09 4.61
CA GLN A 51 9.44 2.34 4.26
C GLN A 51 9.35 1.79 2.83
N SER A 52 8.22 1.19 2.46
CA SER A 52 7.99 0.67 1.12
C SER A 52 8.07 1.78 0.08
N GLY A 53 7.41 2.92 0.31
CA GLY A 53 7.45 4.06 -0.59
C GLY A 53 8.87 4.60 -0.81
N ARG A 54 9.68 4.74 0.26
CA ARG A 54 11.09 5.14 0.12
C ARG A 54 11.89 4.13 -0.70
N THR A 55 11.77 2.84 -0.41
CA THR A 55 12.47 1.79 -1.17
C THR A 55 12.07 1.80 -2.64
N ILE A 56 10.77 1.92 -2.94
CA ILE A 56 10.26 2.01 -4.31
C ILE A 56 10.80 3.26 -5.02
N SER A 57 10.74 4.43 -4.38
CA SER A 57 11.30 5.67 -4.92
C SER A 57 12.78 5.56 -5.24
N ASP A 58 13.57 4.94 -4.37
CA ASP A 58 15.02 4.76 -4.58
C ASP A 58 15.31 3.84 -5.77
N VAL A 59 14.52 2.77 -5.94
CA VAL A 59 14.66 1.86 -7.09
C VAL A 59 14.25 2.56 -8.38
N ILE A 60 13.09 3.23 -8.41
CA ILE A 60 12.64 4.00 -9.58
C ILE A 60 13.66 5.07 -9.96
N ARG A 61 14.17 5.84 -9.00
CA ARG A 61 15.18 6.87 -9.26
C ARG A 61 16.42 6.27 -9.92
N ARG A 62 16.89 5.12 -9.43
CA ARG A 62 18.05 4.41 -9.99
C ARG A 62 17.79 3.92 -11.41
N ASP A 63 16.63 3.34 -11.68
CA ASP A 63 16.31 2.83 -13.01
C ASP A 63 16.10 3.96 -14.02
N PHE A 64 15.49 5.08 -13.61
CA PHE A 64 15.45 6.28 -14.43
C PHE A 64 16.87 6.78 -14.75
N LEU A 65 17.76 6.85 -13.76
CA LEU A 65 19.16 7.25 -13.97
C LEU A 65 19.94 6.32 -14.91
N GLN A 66 19.49 5.10 -15.14
CA GLN A 66 20.09 4.14 -16.07
C GLN A 66 19.40 4.12 -17.44
N SER A 67 18.23 4.74 -17.56
CA SER A 67 17.44 4.80 -18.78
C SER A 67 17.71 6.08 -19.54
N SER A 68 17.76 5.95 -20.87
CA SER A 68 17.65 7.08 -21.79
C SER A 68 16.19 7.46 -21.98
N ALA A 69 15.88 8.75 -22.04
CA ALA A 69 14.50 9.23 -22.14
C ALA A 69 13.81 8.85 -23.47
N THR A 70 14.60 8.50 -24.49
CA THR A 70 14.13 8.01 -25.79
C THR A 70 13.67 6.55 -25.75
N LYS A 71 14.10 5.78 -24.74
CA LYS A 71 13.68 4.38 -24.53
C LYS A 71 12.43 4.25 -23.66
N ILE A 72 12.01 5.34 -23.01
CA ILE A 72 10.80 5.35 -22.20
C ILE A 72 9.58 5.37 -23.13
N VAL A 73 8.73 4.35 -23.02
CA VAL A 73 7.50 4.27 -23.81
C VAL A 73 6.55 5.37 -23.35
N ASN A 74 5.89 6.02 -24.32
CA ASN A 74 5.03 7.19 -24.07
C ASN A 74 5.74 8.28 -23.26
N SER A 75 6.94 8.68 -23.70
CA SER A 75 7.88 9.53 -22.96
C SER A 75 7.33 10.86 -22.42
N ALA A 76 6.16 11.35 -22.85
CA ALA A 76 5.45 12.47 -22.23
C ALA A 76 4.62 12.07 -21.00
N ASN A 77 3.91 10.93 -21.09
CA ASN A 77 3.05 10.35 -20.05
C ASN A 77 3.30 8.82 -19.99
N PRO A 78 4.39 8.38 -19.32
CA PRO A 78 4.89 7.02 -19.47
C PRO A 78 4.09 5.95 -18.72
N VAL A 79 3.02 6.35 -18.01
CA VAL A 79 2.10 5.42 -17.35
C VAL A 79 1.00 5.00 -18.32
N ILE A 80 0.91 3.70 -18.54
CA ILE A 80 -0.17 3.06 -19.27
C ILE A 80 -1.06 2.35 -18.26
N VAL A 81 -2.36 2.63 -18.30
CA VAL A 81 -3.36 1.96 -17.45
C VAL A 81 -4.21 1.01 -18.29
N VAL A 82 -4.53 -0.15 -17.72
CA VAL A 82 -5.43 -1.13 -18.35
C VAL A 82 -6.78 -1.07 -17.66
N ARG A 83 -7.82 -0.87 -18.46
CA ARG A 83 -9.21 -0.81 -18.01
C ARG A 83 -9.98 -2.04 -18.47
N GLU A 84 -10.80 -2.57 -17.57
CA GLU A 84 -11.73 -3.66 -17.85
C GLU A 84 -13.09 -3.29 -17.25
N SER A 85 -14.14 -3.31 -18.07
CA SER A 85 -15.51 -2.95 -17.65
C SER A 85 -15.60 -1.58 -16.96
N GLY A 86 -14.84 -0.59 -17.45
CA GLY A 86 -14.82 0.78 -16.93
C GLY A 86 -13.92 1.01 -15.71
N SER A 87 -13.41 -0.04 -15.06
CA SER A 87 -12.51 0.06 -13.91
C SER A 87 -11.04 -0.09 -14.32
N VAL A 88 -10.14 0.70 -13.72
CA VAL A 88 -8.70 0.49 -13.87
C VAL A 88 -8.29 -0.74 -13.08
N ARG A 89 -7.68 -1.73 -13.73
CA ARG A 89 -7.26 -2.99 -13.10
C ARG A 89 -5.77 -3.01 -12.79
N SER A 90 -4.97 -2.55 -13.74
CA SER A 90 -3.51 -2.52 -13.62
C SER A 90 -2.93 -1.31 -14.30
N GLY A 91 -1.65 -1.06 -14.02
CA GLY A 91 -0.86 -0.09 -14.74
C GLY A 91 0.56 -0.59 -14.97
N ARG A 92 1.25 0.09 -15.87
CA ARG A 92 2.62 -0.18 -16.24
C ARG A 92 3.37 1.07 -16.65
N MET A 93 4.68 1.06 -16.45
CA MET A 93 5.60 2.11 -16.89
C MET A 93 6.90 1.47 -17.34
N CYS A 94 7.21 1.57 -18.63
CA CYS A 94 8.36 0.90 -19.23
C CYS A 94 9.50 1.89 -19.50
N LEU A 95 10.66 1.61 -18.90
CA LEU A 95 11.87 2.43 -18.97
C LEU A 95 12.91 1.84 -19.95
N GLY A 96 12.47 0.98 -20.87
CA GLY A 96 13.33 0.37 -21.90
C GLY A 96 14.09 -0.88 -21.46
N GLN A 97 14.74 -0.87 -20.29
CA GLN A 97 15.40 -2.06 -19.72
C GLN A 97 14.57 -2.72 -18.63
N TYR A 98 13.88 -1.90 -17.83
CA TYR A 98 13.03 -2.34 -16.75
C TYR A 98 11.65 -1.74 -16.90
N SER A 99 10.65 -2.52 -16.51
CA SER A 99 9.26 -2.11 -16.54
C SER A 99 8.65 -2.31 -15.16
N TYR A 100 7.92 -1.31 -14.70
CA TYR A 100 7.12 -1.39 -13.49
C TYR A 100 5.73 -1.83 -13.86
N VAL A 101 5.19 -2.81 -13.15
CA VAL A 101 3.82 -3.28 -13.30
C VAL A 101 3.16 -3.38 -11.94
N TRP A 102 1.89 -3.00 -11.89
CA TRP A 102 1.11 -3.08 -10.66
C TRP A 102 -0.36 -3.37 -10.96
N ASN A 103 -1.02 -4.00 -10.00
CA ASN A 103 -2.48 -4.04 -9.94
C ASN A 103 -2.98 -2.97 -8.97
N MET A 104 -4.12 -2.36 -9.29
CA MET A 104 -4.74 -1.37 -8.41
C MET A 104 -5.29 -2.04 -7.15
N ALA A 105 -5.32 -1.31 -6.04
CA ALA A 105 -5.88 -1.75 -4.76
C ALA A 105 -7.28 -2.36 -4.93
N SER A 106 -8.14 -1.71 -5.71
CA SER A 106 -9.50 -2.20 -6.01
C SER A 106 -9.53 -3.53 -6.77
N ALA A 107 -8.51 -3.84 -7.57
CA ALA A 107 -8.43 -5.10 -8.31
C ALA A 107 -7.90 -6.25 -7.46
N ILE A 108 -7.06 -5.96 -6.47
CA ILE A 108 -6.47 -6.97 -5.58
C ILE A 108 -7.33 -7.23 -4.33
N ASP A 109 -8.11 -6.24 -3.88
CA ASP A 109 -9.06 -6.37 -2.77
C ASP A 109 -10.20 -7.35 -3.10
N ASP A 110 -10.72 -7.28 -4.34
CA ASP A 110 -11.72 -8.22 -4.82
C ASP A 110 -11.08 -9.60 -5.11
N PRO A 111 -11.47 -10.67 -4.38
CA PRO A 111 -10.85 -11.99 -4.54
C PRO A 111 -11.16 -12.66 -5.89
N VAL A 112 -12.28 -12.34 -6.53
CA VAL A 112 -12.66 -12.90 -7.83
C VAL A 112 -11.83 -12.23 -8.93
N VAL A 113 -11.74 -10.90 -8.89
CA VAL A 113 -10.93 -10.11 -9.82
C VAL A 113 -9.45 -10.48 -9.66
N ARG A 114 -8.94 -10.51 -8.43
CA ARG A 114 -7.54 -10.86 -8.17
C ARG A 114 -7.18 -12.23 -8.76
N ARG A 115 -8.02 -13.25 -8.55
CA ARG A 115 -7.73 -14.62 -9.01
C ARG A 115 -7.90 -14.79 -10.52
N SER A 116 -8.93 -14.23 -11.12
CA SER A 116 -9.34 -14.57 -12.49
C SER A 116 -9.78 -13.40 -13.38
N GLY A 117 -9.79 -12.18 -12.84
CA GLY A 117 -10.16 -10.98 -13.58
C GLY A 117 -9.22 -10.70 -14.75
N LYS A 118 -9.80 -10.26 -15.87
CA LYS A 118 -9.07 -9.68 -17.01
C LYS A 118 -8.39 -8.38 -16.63
N GLY A 119 -7.29 -8.06 -17.31
CA GLY A 119 -6.52 -6.84 -17.03
C GLY A 119 -5.72 -6.86 -15.73
N VAL A 120 -5.73 -7.97 -14.99
CA VAL A 120 -4.91 -8.18 -13.78
C VAL A 120 -3.60 -8.84 -14.19
N VAL A 121 -2.49 -8.22 -13.81
CA VAL A 121 -1.14 -8.72 -14.08
C VAL A 121 -0.78 -9.81 -13.08
N ARG A 122 -0.27 -10.94 -13.56
CA ARG A 122 0.08 -12.12 -12.78
C ARG A 122 1.49 -12.58 -13.06
N SER A 123 2.05 -13.29 -12.09
CA SER A 123 3.25 -14.10 -12.28
C SER A 123 3.02 -15.44 -11.58
N ASN A 124 3.31 -16.54 -12.28
CA ASN A 124 3.04 -17.89 -11.79
C ASN A 124 1.59 -18.09 -11.29
N GLY A 125 0.61 -17.52 -12.01
CA GLY A 125 -0.81 -17.58 -11.66
C GLY A 125 -1.25 -16.69 -10.49
N GLN A 126 -0.32 -16.01 -9.81
CA GLN A 126 -0.59 -15.14 -8.67
C GLN A 126 -0.61 -13.67 -9.09
N ALA A 127 -1.60 -12.90 -8.62
CA ALA A 127 -1.68 -11.48 -8.90
C ALA A 127 -0.49 -10.73 -8.30
N ILE A 128 0.20 -9.95 -9.13
CA ILE A 128 1.27 -9.07 -8.69
C ILE A 128 0.65 -7.88 -7.93
N ASN A 129 1.33 -7.41 -6.90
CA ASN A 129 0.94 -6.15 -6.25
C ASN A 129 1.62 -4.96 -6.96
N LEU A 130 2.92 -4.77 -6.71
CA LEU A 130 3.81 -3.89 -7.47
C LEU A 130 5.14 -4.61 -7.65
N ALA A 131 5.62 -4.69 -8.89
CA ALA A 131 6.89 -5.31 -9.21
C ALA A 131 7.67 -4.51 -10.24
N ARG A 132 8.99 -4.66 -10.15
CA ARG A 132 9.95 -4.30 -11.18
C ARG A 132 10.24 -5.55 -12.00
N VAL A 133 10.20 -5.43 -13.32
CA VAL A 133 10.38 -6.54 -14.24
C VAL A 133 11.54 -6.23 -15.17
N LEU A 134 12.45 -7.18 -15.37
CA LEU A 134 13.45 -7.12 -16.43
C LEU A 134 12.72 -7.22 -17.77
N ASP A 135 12.69 -6.13 -18.54
CA ASP A 135 11.87 -5.97 -19.75
C ASP A 135 12.67 -5.26 -20.83
N GLU A 136 13.66 -5.99 -21.35
CA GLU A 136 14.45 -5.56 -22.51
C GLU A 136 13.48 -5.27 -23.67
N ASP A 137 13.64 -4.10 -24.29
CA ASP A 137 12.80 -3.57 -25.37
C ASP A 137 11.36 -3.16 -24.98
N ALA A 138 11.07 -3.06 -23.68
CA ALA A 138 9.80 -2.57 -23.16
C ALA A 138 8.56 -3.34 -23.70
N ALA A 139 8.70 -4.66 -23.88
CA ALA A 139 7.65 -5.52 -24.45
C ALA A 139 6.34 -5.49 -23.64
N LEU A 140 6.40 -5.25 -22.33
CA LEU A 140 5.20 -5.14 -21.49
C LEU A 140 4.34 -3.91 -21.80
N CYS A 141 4.90 -2.90 -22.46
CA CYS A 141 4.17 -1.72 -22.94
C CYS A 141 3.81 -1.79 -24.42
N GLN A 142 4.10 -2.89 -25.10
CA GLN A 142 3.66 -3.12 -26.47
C GLN A 142 2.31 -3.82 -26.43
N SER A 143 1.30 -3.23 -27.10
CA SER A 143 -0.02 -3.84 -27.20
C SER A 143 -0.10 -4.74 -28.43
N THR A 144 -0.76 -5.88 -28.29
CA THR A 144 -1.16 -6.76 -29.39
C THR A 144 -2.68 -6.82 -29.38
N SER A 145 -3.33 -6.34 -30.45
CA SER A 145 -4.80 -6.28 -30.55
C SER A 145 -5.44 -5.60 -29.34
N ASP A 146 -4.91 -4.43 -28.95
CA ASP A 146 -5.34 -3.62 -27.80
C ASP A 146 -5.21 -4.29 -26.42
N SER A 147 -4.52 -5.44 -26.35
CA SER A 147 -4.19 -6.12 -25.09
C SER A 147 -2.70 -6.05 -24.84
N TYR A 148 -2.32 -5.93 -23.56
CA TYR A 148 -0.93 -5.98 -23.15
C TYR A 148 -0.60 -7.32 -22.49
N PRO A 149 0.67 -7.73 -22.41
CA PRO A 149 1.05 -8.90 -21.64
C PRO A 149 0.57 -8.78 -20.17
N MET A 150 -0.10 -9.83 -19.70
CA MET A 150 -0.67 -9.91 -18.35
C MET A 150 -0.01 -10.99 -17.50
N ASP A 151 0.51 -12.05 -18.10
CA ASP A 151 1.24 -13.11 -17.41
C ASP A 151 2.73 -12.90 -17.64
N ILE A 152 3.50 -12.79 -16.55
CA ILE A 152 4.92 -12.45 -16.58
C ILE A 152 5.73 -13.60 -15.98
N GLU A 153 6.82 -13.97 -16.66
CA GLU A 153 7.70 -15.03 -16.19
C GLU A 153 8.31 -14.68 -14.83
N PRO A 154 8.23 -15.58 -13.82
CA PRO A 154 8.64 -15.27 -12.44
C PRO A 154 10.12 -14.92 -12.31
N GLU A 155 10.98 -15.46 -13.18
CA GLU A 155 12.43 -15.22 -13.20
C GLU A 155 12.79 -13.76 -13.50
N ARG A 156 11.89 -13.02 -14.15
CA ARG A 156 12.09 -11.62 -14.52
C ARG A 156 11.52 -10.65 -13.48
N VAL A 157 10.76 -11.15 -12.50
CA VAL A 157 9.97 -10.35 -11.57
C VAL A 157 10.73 -10.14 -10.26
N THR A 158 10.91 -8.87 -9.89
CA THR A 158 11.34 -8.46 -8.54
C THR A 158 10.17 -7.76 -7.85
N HIS A 159 9.59 -8.41 -6.85
CA HIS A 159 8.49 -7.84 -6.08
C HIS A 159 8.97 -6.66 -5.22
N LEU A 160 8.33 -5.50 -5.40
CA LEU A 160 8.57 -4.31 -4.58
C LEU A 160 7.54 -4.20 -3.46
N LEU A 161 6.33 -4.69 -3.71
CA LEU A 161 5.32 -4.96 -2.69
C LEU A 161 5.01 -6.45 -2.67
N ARG A 162 4.79 -6.99 -1.48
CA ARG A 162 4.41 -8.38 -1.28
C ARG A 162 3.14 -8.68 -2.10
N PRO A 163 3.14 -9.76 -2.90
CA PRO A 163 1.91 -10.31 -3.47
C PRO A 163 0.87 -10.60 -2.40
N ILE A 164 -0.41 -10.44 -2.73
CA ILE A 164 -1.49 -10.70 -1.78
C ILE A 164 -1.98 -12.12 -1.96
N ASP A 165 -1.76 -12.93 -0.93
CA ASP A 165 -2.28 -14.29 -0.80
C ASP A 165 -3.41 -14.33 0.21
N GLY A 166 -4.50 -15.03 -0.12
CA GLY A 166 -5.61 -15.19 0.82
C GLY A 166 -6.35 -13.88 1.11
N THR A 167 -6.77 -13.69 2.36
CA THR A 167 -7.60 -12.56 2.83
C THR A 167 -6.81 -11.49 3.57
N ASP A 168 -5.47 -11.53 3.52
CA ASP A 168 -4.63 -10.58 4.24
C ASP A 168 -4.76 -9.18 3.66
N VAL A 169 -4.92 -8.18 4.53
CA VAL A 169 -4.74 -6.78 4.17
C VAL A 169 -3.25 -6.52 3.94
N ALA A 170 -2.90 -6.09 2.73
CA ALA A 170 -1.53 -5.72 2.38
C ALA A 170 -1.43 -4.24 1.98
N ILE A 171 -0.23 -3.76 1.71
CA ILE A 171 -0.03 -2.44 1.11
C ILE A 171 -0.16 -2.55 -0.40
N ALA A 172 -0.93 -1.67 -1.02
CA ALA A 172 -1.35 -1.70 -2.41
C ALA A 172 -1.16 -0.33 -3.08
N VAL A 173 -1.12 -0.33 -4.41
CA VAL A 173 -1.10 0.91 -5.21
C VAL A 173 -2.53 1.40 -5.41
N HIS A 174 -2.81 2.63 -4.98
CA HIS A 174 -4.09 3.31 -5.18
C HIS A 174 -4.07 4.24 -6.39
N ASP A 175 -2.94 4.88 -6.63
CA ASP A 175 -2.73 5.74 -7.79
C ASP A 175 -1.25 5.71 -8.18
N PHE A 176 -0.98 5.91 -9.47
CA PHE A 176 0.37 6.02 -10.00
C PHE A 176 0.35 6.87 -11.25
N THR A 177 1.13 7.95 -11.25
CA THR A 177 1.26 8.88 -12.35
C THR A 177 2.72 9.21 -12.60
N ALA A 178 3.03 9.48 -13.87
CA ALA A 178 4.31 10.06 -14.24
C ALA A 178 4.11 11.00 -15.42
N SER A 179 4.83 12.11 -15.41
CA SER A 179 4.80 13.10 -16.50
C SER A 179 6.18 13.69 -16.72
N ARG A 180 6.51 13.93 -17.99
CA ARG A 180 7.73 14.63 -18.35
C ARG A 180 7.62 16.11 -18.00
N VAL A 181 8.67 16.64 -17.38
CA VAL A 181 8.79 18.06 -16.98
C VAL A 181 9.56 18.88 -18.02
N THR A 182 10.54 18.28 -18.68
CA THR A 182 11.37 18.94 -19.70
C THR A 182 10.66 19.01 -21.05
N SER A 183 10.76 20.15 -21.75
CA SER A 183 10.13 20.37 -23.06
C SER A 183 10.96 19.85 -24.25
N ALA A 184 12.27 19.64 -24.07
CA ALA A 184 13.15 19.15 -25.13
C ALA A 184 13.09 17.62 -25.28
N ASN A 185 13.08 17.14 -26.52
CA ASN A 185 13.16 15.72 -26.88
C ASN A 185 14.62 15.23 -26.89
N ASN A 186 15.30 15.38 -25.76
CA ASN A 186 16.67 14.91 -25.58
C ASN A 186 16.68 13.53 -24.89
N SER A 187 17.82 12.84 -24.96
CA SER A 187 18.09 11.60 -24.23
C SER A 187 18.09 11.81 -22.71
N GLU A 188 18.37 13.02 -22.25
CA GLU A 188 18.19 13.47 -20.87
C GLU A 188 16.87 14.23 -20.69
N ALA A 189 16.14 13.88 -19.64
CA ALA A 189 14.83 14.44 -19.31
C ALA A 189 14.54 14.31 -17.81
N LEU A 190 13.72 15.23 -17.31
CA LEU A 190 13.16 15.16 -15.96
C LEU A 190 11.73 14.67 -16.00
N TYR A 191 11.37 13.82 -15.04
CA TYR A 191 10.03 13.30 -14.84
C TYR A 191 9.57 13.57 -13.42
N LYS A 192 8.32 14.00 -13.27
CA LYS A 192 7.60 13.98 -12.01
C LYS A 192 6.88 12.64 -11.93
N VAL A 193 7.20 11.85 -10.90
CA VAL A 193 6.54 10.57 -10.62
C VAL A 193 5.83 10.71 -9.29
N SER A 194 4.54 10.38 -9.26
CA SER A 194 3.72 10.37 -8.04
C SER A 194 3.03 9.01 -7.91
N PHE A 195 3.00 8.45 -6.72
CA PHE A 195 2.26 7.23 -6.45
C PHE A 195 1.71 7.20 -5.03
N THR A 196 0.51 6.65 -4.88
CA THR A 196 -0.19 6.52 -3.60
C THR A 196 -0.15 5.07 -3.18
N LEU A 197 0.42 4.81 -2.01
CA LEU A 197 0.41 3.49 -1.37
C LEU A 197 -0.48 3.52 -0.15
N GLY A 198 -1.26 2.46 0.06
CA GLY A 198 -2.08 2.32 1.26
C GLY A 198 -2.55 0.90 1.46
N THR A 199 -3.36 0.65 2.49
CA THR A 199 -3.98 -0.65 2.70
C THR A 199 -4.82 -1.08 1.49
N SER A 200 -4.86 -2.38 1.21
CA SER A 200 -5.61 -2.95 0.09
C SER A 200 -7.11 -2.91 0.31
N ALA A 201 -7.57 -2.88 1.57
CA ALA A 201 -8.98 -2.81 1.94
C ALA A 201 -9.59 -1.46 1.54
N VAL A 202 -10.17 -1.38 0.34
CA VAL A 202 -10.62 -0.09 -0.23
C VAL A 202 -11.86 0.45 0.45
N ALA A 203 -12.67 -0.41 1.07
CA ALA A 203 -13.85 -0.02 1.84
C ALA A 203 -13.50 0.85 3.07
N GLU A 204 -12.27 0.77 3.57
CA GLU A 204 -11.78 1.54 4.71
C GLU A 204 -11.36 2.98 4.34
N LEU A 205 -11.40 3.32 3.03
CA LEU A 205 -10.93 4.59 2.48
C LEU A 205 -12.09 5.44 1.94
N GLN A 206 -11.94 6.75 2.09
CA GLN A 206 -12.78 7.78 1.46
C GLN A 206 -11.85 8.87 0.93
N ASP A 207 -11.94 9.19 -0.36
CA ASP A 207 -11.13 10.24 -1.01
C ASP A 207 -9.62 10.15 -0.72
N MET A 208 -9.05 8.94 -0.80
CA MET A 208 -7.63 8.65 -0.49
C MET A 208 -7.22 8.98 0.95
N ALA A 209 -8.17 9.01 1.88
CA ALA A 209 -7.95 9.11 3.31
C ALA A 209 -8.65 7.95 4.04
N CYS A 210 -8.15 7.60 5.23
CA CYS A 210 -8.83 6.63 6.08
C CYS A 210 -10.15 7.19 6.60
N LYS A 211 -11.20 6.37 6.54
CA LYS A 211 -12.51 6.73 7.10
C LYS A 211 -12.41 7.05 8.60
N PRO A 212 -13.23 7.99 9.10
CA PRO A 212 -13.25 8.35 10.51
C PRO A 212 -13.80 7.19 11.36
N PRO A 213 -13.45 7.12 12.66
CA PRO A 213 -13.88 6.02 13.55
C PRO A 213 -15.39 5.88 13.75
N GLU A 214 -16.17 6.87 13.31
CA GLU A 214 -17.63 6.91 13.39
C GLU A 214 -18.30 6.11 12.26
N ASP A 215 -17.55 5.74 11.22
CA ASP A 215 -18.03 4.91 10.11
C ASP A 215 -17.89 3.41 10.45
N ASN A 216 -18.93 2.63 10.16
CA ASN A 216 -18.98 1.19 10.45
C ASN A 216 -17.99 0.36 9.62
N GLU A 217 -17.54 0.88 8.47
CA GLU A 217 -16.53 0.26 7.61
C GLU A 217 -15.12 0.79 7.93
N ALA A 218 -14.97 1.73 8.87
CA ALA A 218 -13.66 2.25 9.24
C ALA A 218 -12.86 1.23 10.05
N ASN A 219 -11.62 1.02 9.62
CA ASN A 219 -10.63 0.29 10.40
C ASN A 219 -9.44 1.19 10.71
N PHE A 220 -9.67 2.17 11.58
CA PHE A 220 -8.66 3.16 11.96
C PHE A 220 -7.35 2.54 12.50
N ASN A 221 -7.40 1.31 12.99
CA ASN A 221 -6.25 0.62 13.58
C ASN A 221 -5.27 0.08 12.54
N PHE A 222 -5.73 -0.16 11.32
CA PHE A 222 -4.94 -0.78 10.27
C PHE A 222 -4.90 0.04 8.98
N CYS A 223 -5.89 0.91 8.75
CA CYS A 223 -5.90 1.79 7.60
C CYS A 223 -4.72 2.76 7.62
N ALA A 224 -4.03 2.81 6.49
CA ALA A 224 -2.83 3.58 6.26
C ALA A 224 -2.78 3.94 4.78
N ILE A 225 -2.51 5.20 4.44
CA ILE A 225 -2.36 5.67 3.07
C ILE A 225 -1.40 6.85 3.04
N ASN A 226 -0.53 6.91 2.04
CA ASN A 226 0.37 8.03 1.83
C ASN A 226 0.69 8.22 0.34
N ASN A 227 0.92 9.48 -0.05
CA ASN A 227 1.35 9.85 -1.38
C ASN A 227 2.86 10.13 -1.40
N PHE A 228 3.54 9.60 -2.41
CA PHE A 228 4.96 9.78 -2.63
C PHE A 228 5.17 10.50 -3.94
N GLU A 229 5.85 11.65 -3.89
CA GLU A 229 6.19 12.44 -5.06
C GLU A 229 7.71 12.60 -5.17
N MET A 230 8.24 12.44 -6.38
CA MET A 230 9.64 12.64 -6.67
C MET A 230 9.87 13.19 -8.07
N ILE A 231 10.93 13.99 -8.21
CA ILE A 231 11.51 14.33 -9.49
C ILE A 231 12.69 13.39 -9.75
N VAL A 232 12.64 12.68 -10.87
CA VAL A 232 13.69 11.77 -11.33
C VAL A 232 14.26 12.28 -12.65
N ARG A 233 15.53 11.95 -12.91
CA ARG A 233 16.20 12.31 -14.16
C ARG A 233 16.62 11.03 -14.89
N THR A 234 16.53 11.08 -16.21
CA THR A 234 17.16 10.12 -17.10
C THR A 234 18.61 10.48 -17.36
N ASN A 235 19.41 9.51 -17.76
CA ASN A 235 20.78 9.75 -18.20
C ASN A 235 20.88 9.39 -19.68
N GLY A 236 21.63 10.20 -20.43
CA GLY A 236 21.70 10.16 -21.89
C GLY A 236 22.12 8.80 -22.43
#